data_AF-V6SRS7-F1
#
_entry.id   AF-V6SRS7-F1
#
_cell.length_a   1.000
_cell.length_b   1.000
_cell.length_c   1.000
_cell.angle_alpha   90.00
_cell.angle_beta   90.00
_cell.angle_gamma   90.00
#
_symmetry.space_group_name_H-M   'P 1'
#
loop_
_entity.id
_entity.type
_entity.pdbx_description
1 polymer ?
#
loop_
_entity_poly.entity_id
_entity_poly.type
_entity_poly.pdbx_seq_one_letter_code
_entity_poly.pdbx_strand_id
1 'polypeptide(L)'
;MLERFKLATESHSRNKNYQFWQYGNHAEEVYSEKFMWSKLDYIHLNPVRTGIVSKPSEYIYSSASNYINGEGILSVDKIDIPVIDVLKKSSIEKNIIF
;
A
#
# COMPACT_ATOMS: atom_id res chain seq x y z
N MET A 1 -6.00 27.27 2.71
CA MET A 1 -5.28 26.11 2.13
C MET A 1 -4.03 26.55 1.37
N LEU A 2 -4.14 27.44 0.36
CA LEU A 2 -2.99 27.97 -0.39
C LEU A 2 -1.89 28.57 0.49
N GLU A 3 -2.24 29.24 1.60
CA GLU A 3 -1.26 29.76 2.55
C GLU A 3 -0.33 28.67 3.12
N ARG A 4 -0.89 27.49 3.46
CA ARG A 4 -0.09 26.36 3.97
C ARG A 4 0.88 25.83 2.90
N PHE A 5 0.46 25.81 1.64
CA PHE A 5 1.32 25.40 0.52
C PHE A 5 2.41 26.43 0.22
N LYS A 6 2.14 27.71 0.47
CA LYS A 6 3.15 28.77 0.36
C LYS A 6 4.20 28.62 1.47
N LEU A 7 3.77 28.47 2.73
CA LEU A 7 4.67 28.22 3.86
C LEU A 7 5.55 26.97 3.64
N ALA A 8 5.01 25.91 3.03
CA ALA A 8 5.80 24.71 2.73
C ALA A 8 7.00 24.95 1.79
N THR A 9 6.97 25.99 0.95
CA THR A 9 8.09 26.38 0.07
C THR A 9 9.28 26.99 0.83
N GLU A 10 9.07 27.50 2.05
CA GLU A 10 10.14 28.14 2.82
C GLU A 10 11.22 27.14 3.25
N SER A 11 10.86 25.86 3.32
CA SER A 11 11.78 24.79 3.71
C SER A 11 12.77 24.38 2.61
N HIS A 12 12.46 24.60 1.32
CA HIS A 12 13.24 24.11 0.19
C HIS A 12 13.09 24.98 -1.06
N SER A 13 14.19 25.27 -1.76
CA SER A 13 14.23 26.21 -2.90
C SER A 13 13.67 25.68 -4.23
N ARG A 14 13.20 24.43 -4.29
CA ARG A 14 12.82 23.76 -5.55
C ARG A 14 11.48 24.24 -6.10
N ASN A 15 10.55 24.63 -5.23
CA ASN A 15 9.24 25.18 -5.59
C ASN A 15 9.19 26.67 -5.21
N LYS A 16 8.71 27.54 -6.12
CA LYS A 16 8.76 29.00 -5.92
C LYS A 16 7.54 29.62 -5.25
N ASN A 17 6.34 29.11 -5.54
CA ASN A 17 5.08 29.75 -5.12
C ASN A 17 4.25 28.87 -4.19
N TYR A 18 4.15 27.57 -4.48
CA TYR A 18 3.39 26.60 -3.69
C TYR A 18 4.07 25.23 -3.73
N GLN A 19 4.05 24.53 -2.59
CA GLN A 19 4.49 23.15 -2.48
C GLN A 19 3.35 22.30 -1.93
N PHE A 20 2.91 21.33 -2.74
CA PHE A 20 1.88 20.36 -2.36
C PHE A 20 2.50 19.07 -1.82
N TRP A 21 3.47 18.53 -2.55
CA TRP A 21 4.20 17.32 -2.14
C TRP A 21 5.29 17.64 -1.14
N GLN A 22 5.39 16.83 -0.08
CA GLN A 22 6.55 16.85 0.80
C GLN A 22 7.77 16.27 0.09
N TYR A 23 8.96 16.72 0.48
CA TYR A 23 10.20 16.21 -0.09
C TYR A 23 10.59 14.88 0.56
N GLY A 24 11.12 13.97 -0.26
CA GLY A 24 11.52 12.64 0.17
C GLY A 24 10.40 11.61 0.04
N ASN A 25 10.80 10.39 -0.25
CA ASN A 25 9.98 9.20 -0.18
C ASN A 25 10.69 8.18 0.73
N HIS A 26 9.90 7.36 1.43
CA HIS A 26 10.44 6.27 2.23
C HIS A 26 10.20 4.96 1.50
N ALA A 27 10.98 4.72 0.44
CA ALA A 27 10.94 3.45 -0.27
C ALA A 27 11.58 2.37 0.62
N GLU A 28 10.82 1.32 0.90
CA GLU A 28 11.29 0.15 1.63
C GLU A 28 11.17 -1.07 0.72
N GLU A 29 12.25 -1.84 0.60
CA GLU A 29 12.23 -3.10 -0.15
C GLU A 29 11.45 -4.16 0.63
N VAL A 30 10.58 -4.88 -0.07
CA VAL A 30 9.87 -6.03 0.48
C VAL A 30 10.79 -7.25 0.41
N TYR A 31 11.45 -7.57 1.52
CA TYR A 31 12.45 -8.64 1.59
C TYR A 31 11.90 -9.98 2.11
N SER A 32 10.67 -10.01 2.62
CA SER A 32 10.04 -11.25 3.10
C SER A 32 8.53 -11.16 3.07
N GLU A 33 7.90 -12.32 2.99
CA GLU A 33 6.44 -12.46 3.03
C GLU A 33 5.85 -11.88 4.32
N LYS A 34 6.45 -12.18 5.48
CA LYS A 34 6.02 -11.62 6.77
C LYS A 34 6.06 -10.09 6.77
N PHE A 35 7.13 -9.52 6.22
CA PHE A 35 7.26 -8.07 6.12
C PHE A 35 6.21 -7.47 5.19
N MET A 36 5.98 -8.09 4.03
CA MET A 36 4.93 -7.70 3.09
C MET A 36 3.55 -7.65 3.76
N TRP A 37 3.13 -8.73 4.43
CA TRP A 37 1.84 -8.78 5.12
C TRP A 37 1.72 -7.70 6.20
N SER A 38 2.80 -7.46 6.96
CA SER A 38 2.80 -6.40 7.97
C SER A 38 2.56 -5.00 7.39
N LYS A 39 3.08 -4.73 6.18
CA LYS A 39 2.88 -3.46 5.47
C LYS A 39 1.50 -3.39 4.83
N LEU A 40 0.98 -4.50 4.29
CA LEU A 40 -0.38 -4.56 3.77
C LEU A 40 -1.40 -4.26 4.86
N ASP A 41 -1.26 -4.90 6.03
CA ASP A 41 -2.11 -4.66 7.19
C ASP A 41 -2.04 -3.19 7.64
N TYR A 42 -0.84 -2.62 7.69
CA TYR A 42 -0.66 -1.22 8.02
C TYR A 42 -1.41 -0.29 7.05
N ILE A 43 -1.28 -0.54 5.73
CA ILE A 43 -1.95 0.26 4.70
C ILE A 43 -3.47 0.14 4.81
N HIS A 44 -4.00 -1.06 4.99
CA HIS A 44 -5.45 -1.30 5.11
C HIS A 44 -6.02 -0.71 6.40
N LEU A 45 -5.27 -0.74 7.50
CA LEU A 45 -5.71 -0.21 8.80
C LEU A 45 -5.50 1.30 8.95
N ASN A 46 -4.70 1.95 8.09
CA ASN A 46 -4.43 3.39 8.18
C ASN A 46 -5.71 4.25 8.27
N PRO A 47 -6.74 4.05 7.42
CA PRO A 47 -7.99 4.81 7.53
C PRO A 47 -8.73 4.66 8.87
N VAL A 48 -8.57 3.51 9.54
CA VAL A 48 -9.13 3.27 10.87
C VAL A 48 -8.29 3.96 11.94
N ARG A 49 -6.97 3.83 11.85
CA ARG A 49 -6.01 4.46 12.80
C ARG A 49 -6.10 5.98 12.79
N THR A 50 -6.40 6.59 11.65
CA THR A 50 -6.61 8.03 11.50
C THR A 50 -8.03 8.47 11.86
N GLY A 51 -8.95 7.54 12.16
CA GLY A 51 -10.32 7.82 12.57
C GLY A 51 -11.26 8.23 11.43
N ILE A 52 -10.90 7.95 10.17
CA ILE A 52 -11.73 8.29 9.01
C ILE A 52 -12.91 7.31 8.90
N VAL A 53 -12.67 6.03 9.17
CA VAL A 53 -13.67 4.95 9.09
C VAL A 53 -13.58 4.03 10.30
N SER A 54 -14.66 3.27 10.57
CA SER A 54 -14.69 2.31 11.67
C SER A 54 -14.08 0.96 11.29
N LYS A 55 -14.14 0.61 10.00
CA LYS A 55 -13.61 -0.64 9.45
C LYS A 55 -12.75 -0.38 8.21
N PRO A 56 -11.70 -1.17 7.95
CA PRO A 56 -10.83 -1.01 6.77
C PRO A 56 -11.58 -1.01 5.44
N SER A 57 -12.57 -1.90 5.28
CA SER A 57 -13.36 -2.05 4.05
C SER A 57 -14.30 -0.89 3.76
N GLU A 58 -14.55 0.01 4.72
CA GLU A 58 -15.41 1.19 4.53
C GLU A 58 -14.68 2.32 3.78
N TYR A 59 -13.34 2.29 3.74
CA TYR A 59 -12.58 3.29 3.00
C TYR A 59 -12.47 2.92 1.53
N ILE A 60 -13.35 3.49 0.72
CA ILE A 60 -13.55 3.14 -0.70
C ILE A 60 -12.29 3.30 -1.58
N TYR A 61 -11.33 4.14 -1.17
CA TYR A 61 -10.07 4.37 -1.89
C TYR A 61 -8.92 3.47 -1.38
N SER A 62 -9.23 2.37 -0.70
CA SER A 62 -8.29 1.32 -0.31
C SER A 62 -8.70 -0.01 -0.93
N SER A 63 -7.72 -0.86 -1.24
CA SER A 63 -7.97 -2.24 -1.68
C SER A 63 -8.46 -3.15 -0.54
N ALA A 64 -8.57 -2.65 0.69
CA ALA A 64 -9.06 -3.41 1.83
C ALA A 64 -10.43 -4.08 1.57
N SER A 65 -11.32 -3.41 0.83
CA SER A 65 -12.61 -4.00 0.45
C SER A 65 -12.45 -5.18 -0.52
N ASN A 66 -11.49 -5.13 -1.45
CA ASN A 66 -11.22 -6.26 -2.34
C ASN A 66 -10.81 -7.50 -1.55
N TYR A 67 -9.97 -7.34 -0.52
CA TYR A 67 -9.51 -8.44 0.32
C TYR A 67 -10.64 -9.03 1.17
N ILE A 68 -11.46 -8.18 1.79
CA ILE A 68 -12.49 -8.60 2.77
C ILE A 68 -13.80 -9.02 2.08
N ASN A 69 -14.31 -8.18 1.17
CA ASN A 69 -15.62 -8.37 0.53
C ASN A 69 -15.52 -9.00 -0.86
N GLY A 70 -14.32 -9.05 -1.45
CA GLY A 70 -14.13 -9.50 -2.83
C GLY A 70 -14.36 -8.43 -3.89
N GLU A 71 -14.73 -7.21 -3.49
CA GLU A 71 -15.08 -6.11 -4.40
C GLU A 71 -14.47 -4.78 -3.95
N GLY A 72 -14.20 -3.90 -4.91
CA GLY A 72 -13.66 -2.56 -4.70
C GLY A 72 -13.84 -1.72 -5.96
N ILE A 73 -13.48 -0.44 -5.90
CA ILE A 73 -13.61 0.47 -7.06
C ILE A 73 -12.84 -0.07 -8.27
N LEU A 74 -11.69 -0.69 -8.03
CA LEU A 74 -10.85 -1.32 -9.05
C LEU A 74 -10.68 -2.80 -8.73
N SER A 75 -10.53 -3.62 -9.77
CA SER A 75 -10.08 -5.01 -9.61
C SER A 75 -8.63 -5.02 -9.16
N VAL A 76 -8.30 -5.88 -8.21
CA VAL A 76 -6.95 -6.01 -7.66
C VAL A 76 -6.59 -7.49 -7.61
N ASP A 77 -5.40 -7.82 -8.07
CA ASP A 77 -4.83 -9.15 -7.88
C ASP A 77 -4.45 -9.29 -6.40
N LYS A 78 -5.12 -10.21 -5.72
CA LYS A 78 -4.83 -10.49 -4.32
C LYS A 78 -3.48 -11.16 -4.23
N ILE A 79 -2.72 -10.72 -3.25
CA ILE A 79 -1.50 -11.43 -2.86
C ILE A 79 -1.94 -12.74 -2.22
N ASP A 80 -1.63 -13.85 -2.86
CA ASP A 80 -1.85 -15.20 -2.34
C ASP A 80 -0.48 -15.86 -2.13
N ILE A 81 -0.36 -16.62 -1.04
CA ILE A 81 0.80 -17.49 -0.85
C ILE A 81 0.69 -18.60 -1.89
N PRO A 82 1.70 -18.81 -2.76
CA PRO A 82 1.64 -19.89 -3.72
C PRO A 82 1.54 -21.21 -2.96
N VAL A 83 0.40 -21.89 -3.08
CA VAL A 83 0.25 -23.25 -2.57
C VAL A 83 1.12 -24.15 -3.43
N ILE A 84 2.29 -24.52 -2.90
CA ILE A 84 3.19 -25.46 -3.57
C ILE A 84 2.59 -26.85 -3.41
N ASP A 85 1.94 -27.32 -4.47
CA ASP A 85 1.64 -28.75 -4.58
C ASP A 85 2.95 -29.52 -4.73
N VAL A 86 3.44 -30.07 -3.62
CA VAL A 86 4.67 -30.86 -3.53
C VAL A 86 4.63 -32.14 -4.38
N LEU A 87 3.44 -32.62 -4.76
CA LEU A 87 3.29 -33.76 -5.66
C LEU A 87 3.40 -33.35 -7.13
N LYS A 88 3.27 -32.06 -7.43
CA LYS A 88 3.31 -31.51 -8.79
C LYS A 88 4.65 -30.83 -9.07
N LYS A 89 5.54 -31.53 -9.78
CA LYS A 89 6.90 -31.07 -10.11
C LYS A 89 6.95 -29.66 -10.74
N SER A 90 5.97 -29.29 -11.56
CA SER A 90 5.88 -27.94 -12.16
C SER A 90 5.69 -26.80 -11.16
N SER A 91 5.14 -27.10 -9.97
CA SER A 91 4.93 -26.12 -8.90
C SER A 91 6.23 -25.80 -8.15
N ILE A 92 7.21 -26.69 -8.22
CA ILE A 92 8.54 -26.52 -7.61
C ILE A 92 9.42 -25.68 -8.54
N GLU A 93 9.42 -25.96 -9.84
CA GLU A 93 10.26 -25.27 -10.83
C GLU A 93 9.94 -23.77 -10.95
N LYS A 94 8.66 -23.38 -10.80
CA LYS A 94 8.24 -21.96 -10.82
C LYS A 94 8.71 -21.12 -9.62
N ASN A 95 9.05 -21.76 -8.50
CA ASN A 95 9.42 -21.07 -7.26
C ASN A 95 10.93 -20.98 -7.03
N ILE A 96 11.74 -21.57 -7.91
CA ILE A 96 13.21 -21.61 -7.79
C ILE A 96 13.89 -20.56 -8.70
N ILE A 97 13.15 -19.98 -9.64
CA ILE A 97 13.68 -18.98 -10.58
C ILE A 97 13.26 -17.59 -10.08
N PHE A 98 14.19 -16.90 -9.43
CA PHE A 98 14.16 -15.44 -9.26
C PHE A 98 14.76 -14.78 -10.50
#